data_AF-A0A7X9CE93-F1
#
_entry.id   AF-A0A7X9CE93-F1
#
_cell.length_a   1.000
_cell.length_b   1.000
_cell.length_c   1.000
_cell.angle_alpha   90.00
_cell.angle_beta   90.00
_cell.angle_gamma   90.00
#
_symmetry.space_group_name_H-M   'P 1'
#
loop_
_entity.id
_entity.type
_entity.pdbx_description
1 polymer ?
#
loop_
_entity_poly.entity_id
_entity_poly.type
_entity_poly.pdbx_seq_one_letter_code
_entity_poly.pdbx_strand_id
1 'polypeptide(L)'
;MNNRSIMKKALEEIGKGNELAIATIINASGSTPREAGAKMIILRQGKTYGTVGGGAMEKRIIELSLEAIEKGESQAIFLPLDTEGVDMICGGTVEVFIEVYINRPKLLVAGGGHVCYAIYNAALPLDFDIIIFDDREEFL
;
A
#
# COMPACT_ATOMS: atom_id res chain seq x y z
N MET A 1 -11.74 14.52 -1.08
CA MET A 1 -11.31 13.93 -2.37
C MET A 1 -12.18 12.72 -2.66
N ASN A 2 -12.52 12.45 -3.91
CA ASN A 2 -13.21 11.22 -4.31
C ASN A 2 -12.19 10.10 -4.59
N ASN A 3 -12.64 8.85 -4.66
CA ASN A 3 -11.75 7.69 -4.84
C ASN A 3 -10.92 7.76 -6.11
N ARG A 4 -11.49 8.26 -7.22
CA ARG A 4 -10.75 8.43 -8.48
C ARG A 4 -9.58 9.41 -8.34
N SER A 5 -9.81 10.54 -7.66
CA SER A 5 -8.76 11.53 -7.40
C SER A 5 -7.67 11.02 -6.46
N ILE A 6 -8.03 10.17 -5.49
CA ILE A 6 -7.07 9.50 -4.61
C ILE A 6 -6.20 8.54 -5.42
N MET A 7 -6.79 7.65 -6.22
CA MET A 7 -6.00 6.71 -7.03
C MET A 7 -5.09 7.43 -8.03
N LYS A 8 -5.57 8.51 -8.67
CA LYS A 8 -4.73 9.34 -9.53
C LYS A 8 -3.55 9.94 -8.75
N LYS A 9 -3.80 10.42 -7.53
CA LYS A 9 -2.75 10.96 -6.67
C LYS A 9 -1.72 9.90 -6.27
N ALA A 10 -2.17 8.68 -5.96
CA ALA A 10 -1.27 7.57 -5.67
C ALA A 10 -0.34 7.28 -6.86
N LEU A 11 -0.88 7.20 -8.09
CA LEU A 11 -0.08 7.02 -9.30
C LEU A 11 0.94 8.13 -9.51
N GLU A 12 0.57 9.40 -9.25
CA GLU A 12 1.50 10.53 -9.34
C GLU A 12 2.66 10.41 -8.35
N GLU A 13 2.40 9.95 -7.12
CA GLU A 13 3.43 9.79 -6.10
C GLU A 13 4.32 8.57 -6.37
N ILE A 14 3.74 7.44 -6.80
CA ILE A 14 4.49 6.26 -7.25
C ILE A 14 5.39 6.63 -8.45
N GLY A 15 4.87 7.40 -9.41
CA GLY A 15 5.65 7.85 -10.58
C GLY A 15 6.83 8.76 -10.23
N LYS A 16 6.85 9.37 -9.05
CA LYS A 16 8.00 10.12 -8.52
C LYS A 16 8.99 9.24 -7.76
N GLY A 17 8.71 7.96 -7.63
CA GLY A 17 9.46 7.04 -6.78
C GLY A 17 9.19 7.23 -5.29
N ASN A 18 8.03 7.77 -4.89
CA ASN A 18 7.65 7.79 -3.48
C ASN A 18 7.00 6.46 -3.08
N GLU A 19 7.44 5.92 -1.95
CA GLU A 19 6.82 4.77 -1.32
C GLU A 19 5.62 5.22 -0.48
N LEU A 20 4.54 4.45 -0.56
CA LEU A 20 3.28 4.80 0.05
C LEU A 20 2.45 3.58 0.41
N ALA A 21 1.45 3.81 1.25
CA ALA A 21 0.35 2.89 1.47
C ALA A 21 -0.98 3.55 1.08
N ILE A 22 -1.91 2.74 0.60
CA ILE A 22 -3.31 3.11 0.42
C ILE A 22 -4.12 2.35 1.46
N ALA A 23 -4.62 3.06 2.46
CA ALA A 23 -5.57 2.51 3.42
C ALA A 23 -6.99 2.63 2.84
N THR A 24 -7.70 1.50 2.75
CA THR A 24 -9.09 1.42 2.27
C THR A 24 -9.96 0.78 3.32
N ILE A 25 -11.05 1.45 3.74
CA ILE A 25 -12.09 0.77 4.51
C ILE A 25 -12.76 -0.26 3.60
N ILE A 26 -12.56 -1.54 3.86
CA ILE A 26 -13.13 -2.64 3.09
C ILE A 26 -14.44 -3.14 3.69
N ASN A 27 -14.62 -2.96 4.99
CA ASN A 27 -15.87 -3.24 5.69
C ASN A 27 -16.11 -2.21 6.81
N ALA A 28 -17.36 -1.86 7.02
CA ALA A 28 -17.81 -0.96 8.07
C ALA A 28 -19.14 -1.47 8.62
N SER A 29 -19.23 -1.63 9.94
CA SER A 29 -20.44 -2.12 10.61
C SER A 29 -20.75 -1.25 11.82
N GLY A 30 -22.04 -1.04 12.10
CA GLY A 30 -22.47 -0.14 13.19
C GLY A 30 -22.26 1.34 12.85
N SER A 31 -22.10 2.16 13.89
CA SER A 31 -21.89 3.61 13.73
C SER A 31 -20.41 3.89 13.41
N THR A 32 -20.08 4.07 12.13
CA THR A 32 -18.72 4.39 11.70
C THR A 32 -18.65 5.80 11.09
N PRO A 33 -17.53 6.54 11.23
CA PRO A 33 -17.40 7.90 10.69
C PRO A 33 -17.35 7.95 9.15
N ARG A 34 -17.04 6.81 8.51
CA ARG A 34 -17.03 6.62 7.06
C ARG A 34 -17.55 5.24 6.69
N GLU A 35 -18.10 5.16 5.48
CA GLU A 35 -18.56 3.93 4.87
C GLU A 35 -17.42 3.18 4.18
N ALA A 36 -17.69 1.91 3.86
CA ALA A 36 -16.81 1.10 3.01
C ALA A 36 -16.49 1.82 1.69
N GLY A 37 -15.24 1.70 1.27
CA GLY A 37 -14.69 2.35 0.08
C GLY A 37 -14.00 3.68 0.37
N ALA A 38 -14.05 4.24 1.58
CA ALA A 38 -13.22 5.39 1.93
C ALA A 38 -11.72 5.05 1.82
N LYS A 39 -10.94 5.96 1.24
CA LYS A 39 -9.50 5.76 0.98
C LYS A 39 -8.65 6.92 1.48
N MET A 40 -7.46 6.59 1.98
CA MET A 40 -6.42 7.53 2.37
C MET A 40 -5.06 7.03 1.90
N ILE A 41 -4.24 7.95 1.39
CA ILE A 41 -2.82 7.70 1.07
C ILE A 41 -1.99 8.12 2.26
N ILE A 42 -0.99 7.31 2.60
CA ILE A 42 0.03 7.60 3.60
C ILE A 42 1.39 7.44 2.90
N LEU A 43 2.15 8.52 2.75
CA LEU A 43 3.53 8.46 2.25
C LEU A 43 4.48 8.02 3.37
N ARG A 44 5.62 7.40 3.04
CA ARG A 44 6.66 7.01 4.02
C ARG A 44 7.11 8.17 4.93
N GLN A 45 7.06 9.40 4.44
CA GLN A 45 7.42 10.62 5.18
C GLN A 45 6.31 11.11 6.14
N GLY A 46 5.20 10.38 6.26
CA GLY A 46 4.05 10.71 7.11
C GLY A 46 3.03 11.68 6.49
N LYS A 47 3.28 12.19 5.27
CA LYS A 47 2.31 13.03 4.56
C LYS A 47 1.12 12.20 4.09
N THR A 48 -0.09 12.70 4.32
CA THR A 48 -1.34 12.02 3.95
C THR A 48 -2.15 12.76 2.88
N TYR A 49 -3.00 12.01 2.16
CA TYR A 49 -4.02 12.55 1.26
C TYR A 49 -5.33 11.78 1.40
N GLY A 50 -6.45 12.49 1.48
CA GLY A 50 -7.73 11.86 1.80
C GLY A 50 -7.93 11.67 3.30
N THR A 51 -9.00 10.98 3.68
CA THR A 51 -9.36 10.71 5.08
C THR A 51 -10.23 9.47 5.12
N VAL A 52 -10.08 8.69 6.18
CA VAL A 52 -10.90 7.51 6.47
C VAL A 52 -11.86 7.74 7.63
N GLY A 53 -11.97 8.98 8.14
CA GLY A 53 -12.94 9.34 9.17
C GLY A 53 -12.39 10.24 10.28
N GLY A 54 -11.10 10.54 10.29
CA GLY A 54 -10.46 11.39 11.30
C GLY A 54 -10.32 10.73 12.69
N GLY A 55 -9.92 11.54 13.67
CA GLY A 55 -9.83 11.15 15.08
C GLY A 55 -8.76 10.09 15.38
N ALA A 56 -8.96 9.36 16.47
CA ALA A 56 -8.03 8.33 16.95
C ALA A 56 -7.88 7.15 15.96
N MET A 57 -8.97 6.76 15.31
CA MET A 57 -8.97 5.70 14.29
C MET A 57 -8.04 6.03 13.12
N GLU A 58 -8.14 7.24 12.56
CA GLU A 58 -7.30 7.66 11.45
C GLU A 58 -5.83 7.71 11.84
N LYS A 59 -5.52 8.22 13.04
CA LYS A 59 -4.16 8.22 13.58
C LYS A 59 -3.59 6.80 13.68
N ARG A 60 -4.39 5.85 14.20
CA ARG A 60 -3.98 4.44 14.30
C ARG A 60 -3.73 3.80 12.93
N ILE A 61 -4.58 4.11 11.94
CA ILE A 61 -4.41 3.65 10.56
C ILE A 61 -3.11 4.21 9.96
N ILE A 62 -2.77 5.47 10.22
CA ILE A 62 -1.51 6.08 9.77
C ILE A 62 -0.31 5.35 10.35
N GLU A 63 -0.29 5.10 11.66
CA GLU A 63 0.79 4.37 12.33
C GLU A 63 0.99 2.97 11.73
N LEU A 64 -0.08 2.20 11.63
CA LEU A 64 -0.05 0.86 11.03
C LEU A 64 0.37 0.87 9.55
N SER A 65 -0.01 1.92 8.82
CA SER A 65 0.39 2.09 7.41
C SER A 65 1.89 2.37 7.29
N LEU A 66 2.47 3.16 8.18
CA LEU A 66 3.91 3.41 8.20
C LEU A 66 4.70 2.15 8.55
N GLU A 67 4.22 1.36 9.51
CA GLU A 67 4.81 0.05 9.83
C GLU A 67 4.73 -0.93 8.64
N ALA A 68 3.60 -0.94 7.92
CA ALA A 68 3.41 -1.75 6.72
C ALA A 68 4.39 -1.36 5.60
N ILE A 69 4.58 -0.04 5.38
CA ILE A 69 5.56 0.48 4.41
C ILE A 69 6.98 0.04 4.78
N GLU A 70 7.35 0.11 6.06
CA GLU A 70 8.69 -0.29 6.52
C GLU A 70 8.95 -1.79 6.27
N LYS A 71 7.93 -2.63 6.44
CA LYS A 71 8.00 -4.06 6.14
C LYS A 71 7.92 -4.38 4.66
N GLY A 72 7.40 -3.47 3.83
CA GLY A 72 7.10 -3.72 2.43
C GLY A 72 5.91 -4.67 2.22
N GLU A 73 5.05 -4.84 3.22
CA GLU A 73 4.01 -5.88 3.24
C GLU A 73 2.61 -5.28 3.38
N SER A 74 1.70 -5.67 2.49
CA SER A 74 0.28 -5.30 2.58
C SER A 74 -0.43 -6.15 3.63
N GLN A 75 -1.43 -5.58 4.32
CA GLN A 75 -2.15 -6.27 5.38
C GLN A 75 -3.60 -5.79 5.53
N ALA A 76 -4.48 -6.67 6.00
CA ALA A 76 -5.82 -6.31 6.47
C ALA A 76 -5.82 -6.18 7.99
N ILE A 77 -6.45 -5.12 8.51
CA ILE A 77 -6.55 -4.86 9.94
C ILE A 77 -8.01 -4.71 10.35
N PHE A 78 -8.35 -5.24 11.53
CA PHE A 78 -9.64 -5.05 12.16
C PHE A 78 -9.51 -4.05 13.31
N LEU A 79 -10.34 -3.01 13.30
CA LEU A 79 -10.33 -1.95 14.30
C LEU A 79 -11.71 -1.82 14.95
N PRO A 80 -11.85 -2.20 16.23
CA PRO A 80 -13.00 -1.78 17.03
C PRO A 80 -12.93 -0.28 17.29
N LEU A 81 -14.06 0.43 17.20
CA LEU A 81 -14.14 1.87 17.48
C LEU A 81 -14.43 2.17 18.96
N ASP A 82 -14.49 1.12 19.76
CA ASP A 82 -15.10 1.05 21.08
C ASP A 82 -14.07 1.00 22.21
N THR A 83 -12.97 1.75 22.13
CA THR A 83 -12.15 2.06 23.32
C THR A 83 -11.26 3.29 23.09
N GLU A 84 -11.64 4.43 23.66
CA GLU A 84 -10.83 5.29 24.54
C GLU A 84 -11.52 6.65 24.72
N GLY A 85 -12.23 6.80 25.85
CA GLY A 85 -12.52 8.07 26.52
C GLY A 85 -13.18 9.21 25.72
N VAL A 86 -14.38 9.59 26.17
CA VAL A 86 -15.20 10.77 25.79
C VAL A 86 -16.28 10.49 24.73
N ASP A 87 -17.53 10.34 25.22
CA ASP A 87 -18.82 10.67 24.60
C ASP A 87 -19.14 10.30 23.13
N MET A 88 -18.47 9.31 22.55
CA MET A 88 -18.95 8.65 21.33
C MET A 88 -18.98 7.14 21.49
N ILE A 89 -20.11 6.63 21.98
CA ILE A 89 -20.50 5.21 21.92
C ILE A 89 -20.89 4.90 20.47
N CYS A 90 -19.91 4.97 19.57
CA CYS A 90 -20.05 4.50 18.21
C CYS A 90 -19.67 3.01 18.22
N GLY A 91 -20.60 2.14 18.64
CA GLY A 91 -20.41 0.68 18.73
C GLY A 91 -20.27 0.01 17.37
N GLY A 92 -19.35 0.51 16.55
CA GLY A 92 -19.08 0.05 15.21
C GLY A 92 -17.67 -0.49 15.09
N THR A 93 -17.44 -1.23 14.01
CA THR A 93 -16.15 -1.84 13.69
C THR A 93 -15.81 -1.50 12.24
N VAL A 94 -14.51 -1.33 11.98
CA VAL A 94 -14.03 -1.15 10.61
C VAL A 94 -12.94 -2.17 10.30
N GLU A 95 -12.97 -2.67 9.08
CA GLU A 95 -11.89 -3.46 8.52
C GLU A 95 -11.21 -2.62 7.44
N VAL A 96 -9.90 -2.50 7.54
CA VAL A 96 -9.10 -1.64 6.66
C VAL A 96 -8.06 -2.50 5.97
N PHE A 97 -8.01 -2.44 4.64
CA PHE A 97 -6.92 -3.00 3.87
C PHE A 97 -5.86 -1.93 3.62
N ILE A 98 -4.64 -2.19 4.05
CA ILE A 98 -3.45 -1.37 3.85
C ILE A 98 -2.66 -2.00 2.71
N GLU A 99 -2.73 -1.37 1.54
CA GLU A 99 -2.02 -1.80 0.33
C GLU A 99 -0.72 -1.00 0.20
N VAL A 100 0.43 -1.69 0.24
CA VAL A 100 1.76 -1.09 0.27
C VAL A 100 2.38 -1.08 -1.12
N TYR A 101 2.92 0.07 -1.50
CA TYR A 101 3.65 0.31 -2.73
C TYR A 101 5.06 0.79 -2.38
N ILE A 102 6.02 -0.13 -2.45
CA ILE A 102 7.45 0.13 -2.26
C ILE A 102 8.19 0.11 -3.60
N ASN A 103 9.32 0.82 -3.69
CA ASN A 103 10.17 0.74 -4.87
C ASN A 103 11.06 -0.49 -4.76
N ARG A 104 10.78 -1.47 -5.60
CA ARG A 104 11.69 -2.58 -5.81
C ARG A 104 12.83 -2.12 -6.72
N PRO A 105 14.10 -2.40 -6.38
CA PRO A 105 15.21 -2.10 -7.28
C PRO A 105 15.02 -2.88 -8.59
N LYS A 106 15.34 -2.25 -9.71
CA LYS A 106 15.24 -2.89 -11.03
C LYS A 106 16.52 -3.62 -11.36
N LEU A 107 16.41 -4.89 -11.73
CA LEU A 107 17.50 -5.67 -12.29
C LEU A 107 17.30 -5.81 -13.79
N LEU A 108 18.10 -5.06 -14.56
CA LEU A 108 18.10 -5.10 -16.02
C LEU A 108 19.13 -6.14 -16.48
N VAL A 109 18.70 -7.17 -17.22
CA VAL A 109 19.58 -8.21 -17.77
C VAL A 109 19.50 -8.21 -19.29
N ALA A 110 20.64 -7.95 -19.94
CA ALA A 110 20.78 -8.03 -21.39
C ALA A 110 21.24 -9.43 -21.79
N GLY A 111 20.40 -10.15 -22.54
CA GLY A 111 20.60 -11.52 -23.00
C GLY A 111 19.83 -12.55 -22.15
N GLY A 112 19.10 -13.45 -22.79
CA GLY A 112 18.25 -14.50 -22.22
C GLY A 112 18.91 -15.88 -22.14
N GLY A 113 20.23 -15.97 -22.34
CA GLY A 113 20.96 -17.23 -22.29
C GLY A 113 21.13 -17.85 -20.88
N HIS A 114 21.86 -18.95 -20.79
CA HIS A 114 22.05 -19.72 -19.54
C HIS A 114 22.58 -18.90 -18.35
N VAL A 115 23.41 -17.88 -18.59
CA VAL A 115 23.91 -16.97 -17.53
C VAL A 115 22.77 -16.13 -16.96
N CYS A 116 21.86 -15.64 -17.80
CA CYS A 116 20.68 -14.90 -17.35
C CYS A 116 19.76 -15.78 -16.51
N TYR A 117 19.56 -17.04 -16.91
CA TYR A 117 18.78 -18.00 -16.10
C TYR A 117 19.38 -18.18 -14.70
N ALA A 118 20.71 -18.26 -14.58
CA ALA A 118 21.38 -18.34 -13.28
C ALA A 118 21.20 -17.05 -12.46
N ILE A 119 21.35 -15.88 -13.09
CA ILE A 119 21.13 -14.57 -12.46
C ILE A 119 19.69 -14.43 -11.96
N TYR A 120 18.71 -14.79 -12.79
CA TYR A 120 17.28 -14.75 -12.46
C TYR A 120 17.00 -15.57 -11.20
N ASN A 121 17.42 -16.83 -11.16
CA ASN A 121 17.21 -17.69 -10.00
C ASN A 121 17.89 -17.15 -8.72
N ALA A 122 19.07 -16.55 -8.85
CA ALA A 122 19.75 -15.93 -7.72
C ALA A 122 19.07 -14.63 -7.24
N ALA A 123 18.41 -13.91 -8.15
CA ALA A 123 17.74 -12.63 -7.87
C ALA A 123 16.30 -12.78 -7.36
N LEU A 124 15.63 -13.91 -7.64
CA LEU A 124 14.27 -14.20 -7.18
C LEU A 124 14.00 -13.90 -5.68
N PRO A 125 14.85 -14.33 -4.73
CA PRO A 125 14.60 -14.08 -3.30
C PRO A 125 14.94 -12.65 -2.85
N LEU A 126 15.46 -11.80 -3.74
CA LEU A 126 16.00 -10.48 -3.39
C LEU A 126 15.05 -9.31 -3.73
N ASP A 127 13.78 -9.61 -4.06
CA ASP A 127 12.72 -8.64 -4.34
C ASP A 127 13.05 -7.61 -5.44
N PHE A 128 13.87 -7.98 -6.42
CA PHE A 128 14.08 -7.17 -7.62
C PHE A 128 12.87 -7.21 -8.55
N ASP A 129 12.61 -6.08 -9.21
CA ASP A 129 11.81 -6.03 -10.45
C ASP A 129 12.75 -6.42 -11.62
N ILE A 130 12.69 -7.68 -12.03
CA ILE A 130 13.63 -8.26 -13.01
C ILE A 130 13.09 -8.07 -14.42
N ILE A 131 13.88 -7.38 -15.26
CA ILE A 131 13.55 -7.13 -16.67
C ILE A 131 14.67 -7.74 -17.52
N ILE A 132 14.30 -8.71 -18.34
CA ILE A 132 15.20 -9.40 -19.26
C ILE A 132 14.86 -8.94 -20.68
N PHE A 133 15.87 -8.63 -21.48
CA PHE A 133 15.71 -8.31 -22.89
C PHE A 133 16.77 -9.02 -23.72
N ASP A 134 16.38 -9.57 -24.85
CA ASP A 134 17.24 -10.24 -25.83
C ASP A 134 16.75 -9.84 -27.23
N ASP A 135 17.66 -9.70 -28.19
CA ASP A 135 17.35 -9.34 -29.57
C ASP A 135 17.04 -10.55 -30.45
N ARG A 136 17.29 -11.77 -29.96
CA ARG A 136 16.97 -13.02 -30.64
C ARG A 136 15.53 -13.42 -30.38
N GLU A 137 14.76 -13.67 -31.43
CA GLU A 137 13.34 -14.04 -31.35
C GLU A 137 13.06 -15.26 -30.47
N GLU A 138 14.00 -16.20 -30.38
CA GLU A 138 13.87 -17.41 -29.57
C GLU A 138 13.85 -17.16 -28.04
N PHE A 139 14.17 -15.94 -27.59
CA PHE A 139 14.21 -15.53 -26.18
C PHE A 139 13.24 -14.37 -25.83
N LEU A 140 12.39 -13.94 -26.77
CA LEU A 140 11.33 -12.94 -26.57
C LEU A 140 10.03 -13.59 -26.07
#